data_AF-A0A3A1PJ87-F1
#
_entry.id   AF-A0A3A1PJ87-F1
#
_cell.length_a   1.000
_cell.length_b   1.000
_cell.length_c   1.000
_cell.angle_alpha   90.00
_cell.angle_beta   90.00
_cell.angle_gamma   90.00
#
_symmetry.space_group_name_H-M   'P 1'
#
loop_
_entity.id
_entity.type
_entity.pdbx_description
1 polymer ?
#
loop_
_entity_poly.entity_id
_entity_poly.type
_entity_poly.pdbx_seq_one_letter_code
_entity_poly.pdbx_strand_id
1 'polypeptide(L)'
;MSQTSQASLRLLGGVAEILEELAGEVECLGESLCADPDVIVRHMDQLQGIDLIAQTARQLAMLVGSDNPAAALGDVRLEALRRRLHDLVLPGNSGEMVALEG
;
A
#
# COMPACT_ATOMS: atom_id res chain seq x y z
N MET A 1 -2.13 -21.30 20.30
CA MET A 1 -1.54 -20.75 19.06
C MET A 1 -0.26 -21.52 18.76
N SER A 2 0.01 -21.90 17.51
CA SER A 2 1.20 -22.70 17.15
C SER A 2 2.46 -21.83 17.04
N GLN A 3 3.64 -22.41 17.25
CA GLN A 3 4.94 -21.72 17.09
C GLN A 3 5.09 -21.07 15.71
N THR A 4 4.57 -21.73 14.66
CA THR A 4 4.53 -21.23 13.28
C THR A 4 3.72 -19.94 13.17
N SER A 5 2.54 -19.87 13.81
CA SER A 5 1.70 -18.66 13.79
C SER A 5 2.41 -17.46 14.45
N GLN A 6 3.15 -17.69 15.53
CA GLN A 6 3.91 -16.63 16.20
C GLN A 6 5.10 -16.14 15.37
N ALA A 7 5.79 -17.05 14.68
CA ALA A 7 6.88 -16.67 13.76
C ALA A 7 6.36 -15.83 12.59
N SER A 8 5.22 -16.21 11.99
CA SER A 8 4.58 -15.43 10.93
C SER A 8 4.18 -14.03 11.40
N LEU A 9 3.60 -13.89 12.60
CA LEU A 9 3.24 -12.59 13.16
C LEU A 9 4.46 -11.68 13.37
N ARG A 10 5.58 -12.23 13.88
CA ARG A 10 6.83 -11.45 14.02
C ARG A 10 7.39 -11.01 12.68
N LEU A 11 7.35 -11.88 11.67
CA LEU A 11 7.79 -11.54 10.33
C LEU A 11 6.94 -10.41 9.73
N LEU A 12 5.61 -10.48 9.86
CA LEU A 12 4.70 -9.44 9.39
C LEU A 12 4.97 -8.10 10.11
N GLY A 13 5.18 -8.13 11.43
CA GLY A 13 5.60 -6.95 12.19
C GLY A 13 6.89 -6.33 11.65
N GLY A 14 7.93 -7.13 11.43
CA GLY A 14 9.18 -6.63 10.84
C GLY A 14 9.02 -6.11 9.41
N VAL A 15 8.15 -6.72 8.59
CA VAL A 15 7.83 -6.20 7.25
C VAL A 15 7.12 -4.85 7.35
N ALA A 16 6.21 -4.67 8.30
CA ALA A 16 5.55 -3.39 8.52
C ALA A 16 6.55 -2.29 8.90
N GLU A 17 7.48 -2.58 9.81
CA GLU A 17 8.54 -1.64 10.19
C GLU A 17 9.41 -1.24 8.99
N ILE A 18 9.86 -2.20 8.18
CA ILE A 18 10.67 -1.93 6.99
C ILE A 18 9.89 -1.09 5.95
N LEU A 19 8.59 -1.35 5.77
CA LEU A 19 7.75 -0.56 4.86
C LEU A 19 7.59 0.88 5.33
N GLU A 20 7.48 1.12 6.64
CA GLU A 20 7.42 2.46 7.22
C GLU A 20 8.75 3.21 7.04
N GLU A 21 9.88 2.53 7.30
CA GLU A 21 11.22 3.07 7.07
C GLU A 21 11.42 3.48 5.60
N LEU A 22 11.09 2.58 4.66
CA LEU A 22 11.17 2.87 3.23
C LEU A 22 10.29 4.03 2.82
N ALA A 23 9.09 4.16 3.40
CA ALA A 23 8.22 5.29 3.10
C ALA A 23 8.86 6.62 3.53
N GLY A 24 9.49 6.66 4.71
CA GLY A 24 10.24 7.82 5.18
C GLY A 24 11.45 8.15 4.31
N GLU A 25 12.21 7.15 3.87
CA GLU A 25 13.34 7.36 2.94
C GLU A 25 12.88 7.95 1.60
N VAL A 26 11.76 7.45 1.04
CA VAL A 26 11.19 7.95 -0.21
C VAL A 26 10.67 9.37 -0.06
N GLU A 27 10.07 9.73 1.08
CA GLU A 27 9.68 11.12 1.37
C GLU A 27 10.87 12.05 1.46
N CYS A 28 11.91 11.69 2.23
CA CYS A 28 13.13 12.48 2.34
C CYS A 28 13.76 12.73 0.96
N LEU A 29 13.74 11.73 0.08
CA LEU A 29 14.19 11.89 -1.30
C LEU A 29 13.29 12.86 -2.08
N GLY A 30 11.97 12.70 -1.99
CA GLY A 30 11.00 13.60 -2.62
C GLY A 30 11.14 15.05 -2.16
N GLU A 31 11.27 15.29 -0.86
CA GLU A 31 11.52 16.61 -0.28
C GLU A 31 12.82 17.23 -0.80
N SER A 32 13.90 16.43 -0.86
CA SER A 32 15.20 16.89 -1.38
C SER A 32 15.11 17.29 -2.86
N LEU A 33 14.34 16.57 -3.67
CA LEU A 33 14.12 16.92 -5.08
C LEU A 33 13.22 18.15 -5.24
N CYS A 34 12.21 18.29 -4.39
CA CYS A 34 11.34 19.46 -4.34
C CYS A 34 12.05 20.73 -3.83
N ALA A 35 13.28 20.62 -3.28
CA ALA A 35 14.08 21.79 -2.93
C ALA A 35 14.64 22.53 -4.17
N ASP A 36 14.64 21.88 -5.35
CA ASP A 36 15.06 22.47 -6.62
C ASP A 36 13.85 22.90 -7.48
N PRO A 37 13.61 24.21 -7.68
CA PRO A 37 12.52 24.70 -8.51
C PRO A 37 12.55 24.21 -9.96
N ASP A 38 13.73 24.00 -10.55
CA ASP A 38 13.84 23.51 -11.92
C ASP A 38 13.37 22.06 -12.03
N VAL A 39 13.64 21.25 -11.00
CA VAL A 39 13.15 19.87 -10.91
C VAL A 39 11.64 19.85 -10.76
N ILE A 40 11.08 20.69 -9.89
CA ILE A 40 9.62 20.81 -9.71
C ILE A 40 8.93 21.13 -11.04
N VAL A 41 9.42 22.15 -11.76
CA VAL A 41 8.80 22.60 -13.02
C VAL A 41 8.87 21.52 -14.11
N ARG A 42 9.94 20.74 -14.16
CA ARG A 42 10.16 19.73 -15.21
C ARG A 42 9.60 18.36 -14.89
N HIS A 43 9.43 18.03 -13.61
CA HIS A 43 9.17 16.66 -13.15
C HIS A 43 8.06 16.55 -12.09
N MET A 44 7.12 17.49 -12.06
CA MET A 44 6.01 17.50 -11.09
C MET A 44 5.27 16.15 -11.03
N ASP A 45 4.94 15.55 -12.17
CA ASP A 45 4.21 14.28 -12.21
C ASP A 45 5.01 13.13 -11.58
N GLN A 46 6.33 13.09 -11.82
CA GLN A 46 7.23 12.11 -11.21
C GLN A 46 7.35 12.34 -9.71
N LEU A 47 7.42 13.59 -9.25
CA LEU A 47 7.47 13.95 -7.83
C LEU A 47 6.18 13.54 -7.10
N GLN A 48 5.02 13.73 -7.74
CA GLN A 48 3.74 13.21 -7.23
C GLN A 48 3.73 11.67 -7.21
N GLY A 49 4.38 11.03 -8.18
CA GLY A 49 4.58 9.58 -8.18
C GLY A 49 5.42 9.10 -6.99
N ILE A 50 6.48 9.82 -6.62
CA ILE A 50 7.33 9.52 -5.46
C ILE A 50 6.51 9.64 -4.17
N ASP A 51 5.75 10.72 -4.01
CA ASP A 51 4.85 10.90 -2.86
C ASP A 51 3.81 9.76 -2.77
N LEU A 52 3.21 9.37 -3.90
CA LEU A 52 2.26 8.26 -3.95
C LEU A 52 2.90 6.92 -3.54
N ILE A 53 4.16 6.68 -3.91
CA ILE A 53 4.90 5.48 -3.49
C ILE A 53 5.06 5.47 -1.96
N ALA A 54 5.50 6.59 -1.37
CA ALA A 54 5.66 6.69 0.08
C ALA A 54 4.32 6.50 0.82
N GLN A 55 3.25 7.16 0.36
CA GLN A 55 1.93 7.00 0.96
C GLN A 55 1.41 5.56 0.84
N THR A 56 1.68 4.89 -0.29
CA THR A 56 1.34 3.48 -0.48
C THR A 56 2.08 2.59 0.50
N ALA A 57 3.39 2.79 0.67
CA ALA A 57 4.22 2.01 1.59
C ALA A 57 3.74 2.15 3.05
N ARG A 58 3.46 3.37 3.52
CA ARG A 58 2.86 3.61 4.86
C ARG A 58 1.54 2.88 5.08
N GLN A 59 0.65 2.92 4.09
CA GLN A 59 -0.65 2.27 4.24
C GLN A 59 -0.53 0.74 4.25
N LEU A 60 0.43 0.18 3.50
CA LEU A 60 0.75 -1.23 3.56
C LEU A 60 1.41 -1.60 4.89
N ALA A 61 2.31 -0.77 5.42
CA ALA A 61 2.91 -0.95 6.74
C ALA A 61 1.82 -1.05 7.83
N MET A 62 0.90 -0.08 7.85
CA MET A 62 -0.25 -0.06 8.75
C MET A 62 -1.11 -1.33 8.63
N LEU A 63 -1.44 -1.73 7.40
CA LEU A 63 -2.30 -2.90 7.15
C LEU A 63 -1.63 -4.20 7.61
N VAL A 64 -0.36 -4.39 7.28
CA VAL A 64 0.42 -5.60 7.58
C VAL A 64 0.73 -5.70 9.08
N GLY A 65 0.96 -4.57 9.74
CA GLY A 65 1.20 -4.49 11.18
C GLY A 65 -0.07 -4.55 12.05
N SER A 66 -1.26 -4.54 11.45
CA SER A 66 -2.53 -4.59 12.18
C SER A 66 -2.84 -5.99 12.71
N ASP A 67 -3.43 -6.05 13.91
CA ASP A 67 -3.98 -7.29 14.49
C ASP A 67 -5.11 -7.89 13.63
N ASN A 68 -5.82 -7.05 12.86
CA ASN A 68 -6.88 -7.46 11.94
C ASN A 68 -6.80 -6.67 10.61
N PRO A 69 -5.99 -7.15 9.65
CA PRO A 69 -5.81 -6.49 8.36
C PRO A 69 -7.12 -6.30 7.57
N ALA A 70 -8.07 -7.23 7.68
CA ALA A 70 -9.35 -7.13 7.00
C ALA A 70 -10.20 -5.96 7.53
N ALA A 71 -10.18 -5.72 8.84
CA ALA A 71 -10.84 -4.56 9.45
C ALA A 71 -10.09 -3.26 9.13
N ALA A 72 -8.76 -3.28 9.22
CA ALA A 72 -7.90 -2.12 8.92
C ALA A 72 -7.93 -1.67 7.46
N LEU A 73 -8.41 -2.51 6.53
CA LEU A 73 -8.63 -2.13 5.14
C LEU A 73 -9.57 -0.91 5.01
N GLY A 74 -10.51 -0.73 5.95
CA GLY A 74 -11.38 0.44 6.00
C GLY A 74 -10.63 1.76 6.26
N ASP A 75 -9.45 1.69 6.88
CA ASP A 75 -8.64 2.85 7.25
C ASP A 75 -7.65 3.28 6.15
N VAL A 76 -7.54 2.50 5.07
CA VAL A 76 -6.71 2.81 3.90
C VAL A 76 -7.29 4.01 3.16
N ARG A 77 -6.62 5.16 3.22
CA ARG A 77 -7.11 6.42 2.64
C ARG A 77 -6.85 6.53 1.14
N LEU A 78 -5.88 5.79 0.59
CA LEU A 78 -5.64 5.77 -0.86
C LEU A 78 -6.69 4.88 -1.51
N GLU A 79 -7.71 5.51 -2.09
CA GLU A 79 -8.86 4.82 -2.67
C GLU A 79 -8.47 3.75 -3.71
N ALA A 80 -7.50 4.05 -4.58
CA ALA A 80 -7.01 3.10 -5.57
C ALA A 80 -6.34 1.87 -4.93
N LEU A 81 -5.56 2.07 -3.86
CA LEU A 81 -4.95 0.98 -3.11
C LEU A 81 -6.02 0.16 -2.38
N ARG A 82 -6.95 0.82 -1.69
CA ARG A 82 -8.05 0.20 -0.96
C ARG A 82 -8.89 -0.71 -1.85
N ARG A 83 -9.25 -0.24 -3.06
CA ARG A 83 -9.97 -1.05 -4.06
C ARG A 83 -9.19 -2.28 -4.48
N ARG A 84 -7.91 -2.11 -4.85
CA ARG A 84 -7.04 -3.23 -5.25
C ARG A 84 -6.93 -4.28 -4.14
N LEU A 85 -6.79 -3.85 -2.89
CA LEU A 85 -6.73 -4.76 -1.74
C LEU A 85 -8.07 -5.47 -1.51
N HIS A 86 -9.19 -4.77 -1.66
CA HIS A 86 -10.52 -5.35 -1.55
C HIS A 86 -10.75 -6.46 -2.60
N ASP A 87 -10.34 -6.23 -3.85
CA ASP A 87 -10.44 -7.21 -4.93
C ASP A 87 -9.61 -8.48 -4.67
N LEU A 88 -8.53 -8.39 -3.90
CA LEU A 88 -7.72 -9.54 -3.50
C LEU A 88 -8.37 -10.36 -2.37
N VAL A 89 -9.18 -9.72 -1.53
CA VAL A 89 -9.81 -10.36 -0.36
C VAL A 89 -11.15 -11.00 -0.73
N LEU A 90 -11.86 -10.44 -1.71
CA LEU A 90 -13.07 -11.07 -2.23
C LEU A 90 -12.70 -12.29 -3.10
N PRO A 91 -13.25 -13.49 -2.84
CA PRO A 91 -13.14 -14.59 -3.79
C PRO A 91 -13.74 -14.12 -5.11
N GLY A 92 -12.96 -14.24 -6.19
CA GLY A 92 -13.27 -13.65 -7.49
C GLY A 92 -14.71 -13.92 -7.92
N ASN A 93 -15.41 -12.86 -8.29
CA ASN A 93 -16.52 -12.98 -9.22
C ASN A 93 -15.92 -13.42 -10.56
N SER A 94 -15.66 -14.72 -10.66
CA SER A 94 -15.23 -15.39 -11.89
C SER A 94 -16.29 -15.05 -12.92
N GLY A 95 -15.91 -14.25 -13.90
CA GLY A 95 -16.75 -13.82 -14.99
C GLY A 95 -17.20 -15.01 -15.84
N GLU A 96 -18.27 -15.68 -15.41
CA GLU A 96 -19.13 -16.49 -16.26
C GLU A 96 -20.58 -16.05 -16.04
N MET A 97 -20.88 -14.82 -16.46
CA MET A 97 -22.24 -14.45 -16.85
C MET A 97 -22.30 -14.58 -18.37
N VAL A 98 -22.45 -15.81 -18.86
CA VAL A 98 -22.84 -16.08 -20.25
C VAL A 98 -24.27 -15.57 -20.41
N ALA A 99 -24.40 -14.31 -20.82
CA ALA A 99 -25.65 -13.76 -21.29
C ALA A 99 -25.72 -13.96 -22.80
N LEU A 100 -26.10 -15.15 -23.25
CA LEU A 100 -26.64 -15.39 -24.60
C LEU A 100 -27.50 -16.66 -24.59
N GLU A 101 -28.77 -16.56 -24.17
CA GLU A 101 -29.87 -17.33 -24.77
C GLU A 101 -31.15 -16.49 -24.69
N GLY A 102 -31.78 -16.27 -25.86
CA GLY A 102 -33.04 -15.53 -26.03
C GLY A 102 -33.05 -14.68 -27.29
#